data_AF-A0A424XVD1-F1
#
_entry.id   AF-A0A424XVD1-F1
#
_cell.length_a   1.000
_cell.length_b   1.000
_cell.length_c   1.000
_cell.angle_alpha   90.00
_cell.angle_beta   90.00
_cell.angle_gamma   90.00
#
_symmetry.space_group_name_H-M   'P 1'
#
loop_
_entity.id
_entity.type
_entity.pdbx_description
1 polymer ?
#
loop_
_entity_poly.entity_id
_entity_poly.type
_entity_poly.pdbx_seq_one_letter_code
_entity_poly.pdbx_strand_id
1 'polypeptide(L)' 'ICMLRYILPEKDIIVCGGRVENLGELHPFIYPAGASSVMTGNYLTRQGRNSGEDMRLIREMGLEVL' A
#
# COMPACT_ATOMS: atom_id res chain seq x y z
N ILE A 1 7.94 -6.43 -4.09
CA ILE A 1 7.73 -5.00 -4.44
C ILE A 1 9.04 -4.39 -4.95
N CYS A 2 10.12 -4.40 -4.17
CA CYS A 2 11.41 -3.81 -4.56
C CYS A 2 11.96 -4.30 -5.91
N MET A 3 11.92 -5.61 -6.20
CA MET A 3 12.31 -6.12 -7.53
C MET A 3 11.46 -5.55 -8.66
N LEU A 4 10.14 -5.42 -8.45
CA LEU A 4 9.24 -4.83 -9.46
C LEU A 4 9.58 -3.36 -9.68
N ARG A 5 9.81 -2.58 -8.62
CA ARG A 5 10.22 -1.18 -8.73
C ARG A 5 11.58 -1.03 -9.43
N TYR A 6 12.52 -1.92 -9.15
CA TYR A 6 13.84 -1.91 -9.78
C TYR A 6 13.77 -2.19 -11.29
N ILE A 7 12.94 -3.16 -11.71
CA ILE A 7 12.77 -3.52 -13.12
C ILE A 7 11.85 -2.50 -13.85
N LEU A 8 10.88 -1.91 -13.15
CA LEU A 8 9.87 -1.01 -13.69
C LEU A 8 9.89 0.35 -12.95
N PRO A 9 10.92 1.19 -13.16
CA PRO A 9 11.12 2.42 -12.39
C PRO A 9 9.96 3.42 -12.53
N GLU A 10 9.38 3.54 -13.73
CA GLU A 10 8.35 4.53 -14.06
C GLU A 10 6.91 4.00 -13.92
N LYS A 11 6.71 2.70 -13.64
CA LYS A 11 5.36 2.13 -13.61
C LYS A 11 4.70 2.31 -12.24
N ASP A 12 3.40 2.49 -12.26
CA ASP A 12 2.61 2.48 -11.04
C ASP A 12 2.48 1.07 -10.49
N ILE A 13 2.90 0.91 -9.24
CA ILE A 13 2.82 -0.36 -8.51
C ILE A 13 1.78 -0.18 -7.42
N ILE A 14 0.59 -0.73 -7.65
CA ILE A 14 -0.52 -0.65 -6.71
C ILE A 14 -0.55 -1.93 -5.87
N VAL A 15 -0.50 -1.79 -4.54
CA VAL A 15 -0.63 -2.92 -3.61
C VAL A 15 -2.08 -3.07 -3.19
N CYS A 16 -2.66 -4.21 -3.52
CA CYS A 16 -4.08 -4.50 -3.30
C CYS A 16 -4.27 -5.42 -2.08
N GLY A 17 -5.30 -6.27 -2.12
CA GLY A 17 -5.66 -7.18 -1.04
C GLY A 17 -4.53 -8.11 -0.61
N GLY A 18 -4.59 -8.55 0.65
CA GLY A 18 -3.60 -9.42 1.28
C GLY A 18 -2.50 -8.70 2.06
N ARG A 19 -2.34 -7.36 1.91
CA ARG A 19 -1.34 -6.60 2.67
C ARG A 19 -1.56 -6.61 4.19
N VAL A 20 -2.80 -6.66 4.65
CA VAL A 20 -3.12 -6.71 6.10
C VAL A 20 -2.78 -8.07 6.68
N GLU A 21 -3.23 -9.15 6.03
CA GLU A 21 -3.04 -10.52 6.52
C GLU A 21 -1.58 -10.97 6.44
N ASN A 22 -0.86 -10.61 5.37
CA ASN A 22 0.51 -11.09 5.16
C ASN A 22 1.58 -10.21 5.82
N LEU A 23 1.34 -8.90 5.96
CA LEU A 23 2.34 -7.97 6.50
C LEU A 23 2.01 -7.49 7.91
N GLY A 24 0.74 -7.45 8.31
CA GLY A 24 0.32 -6.93 9.61
C GLY A 24 0.89 -5.53 9.87
N GLU A 25 1.69 -5.41 10.93
CA GLU A 25 2.38 -4.18 11.33
C GLU A 25 3.48 -3.73 10.35
N LEU A 26 3.99 -4.63 9.51
CA LEU A 26 5.01 -4.34 8.50
C LEU A 26 4.43 -3.72 7.23
N HIS A 27 3.12 -3.56 7.16
CA HIS A 27 2.45 -2.92 6.05
C HIS A 27 3.07 -1.58 5.63
N PRO A 28 3.47 -0.64 6.51
CA PRO A 28 4.04 0.64 6.11
C PRO A 28 5.28 0.50 5.21
N PHE A 29 6.01 -0.62 5.29
CA PHE A 29 7.21 -0.86 4.50
C PHE A 29 6.94 -1.06 3.00
N ILE A 30 5.69 -1.24 2.56
CA ILE A 30 5.40 -1.37 1.12
C ILE A 30 5.76 -0.11 0.33
N TYR A 31 5.63 1.07 0.94
CA TYR A 31 5.91 2.35 0.30
C TYR A 31 7.41 2.58 0.07
N PRO A 32 8.29 2.49 1.09
CA PRO A 32 9.74 2.55 0.84
C PRO A 32 10.24 1.36 0.00
N ALA A 33 9.52 0.22 -0.02
CA ALA A 33 9.84 -0.88 -0.93
C ALA A 33 9.48 -0.58 -2.40
N GLY A 34 8.78 0.52 -2.69
CA GLY A 34 8.52 1.01 -4.04
C GLY A 34 7.06 0.96 -4.49
N ALA A 35 6.08 0.76 -3.61
CA ALA A 35 4.66 0.89 -3.96
C ALA A 35 4.27 2.35 -4.25
N SER A 36 3.53 2.59 -5.33
CA SER A 36 2.99 3.92 -5.67
C SER A 36 1.69 4.21 -4.92
N SER A 37 0.85 3.20 -4.75
CA SER A 37 -0.51 3.37 -4.20
C SER A 37 -1.02 2.09 -3.56
N VAL A 38 -2.12 2.21 -2.81
CA VAL A 38 -2.81 1.08 -2.18
C VAL A 38 -4.30 1.10 -2.49
N MET A 39 -4.91 -0.08 -2.56
CA MET A 39 -6.37 -0.20 -2.53
C MET A 39 -6.87 -0.02 -1.08
N THR A 40 -7.75 0.94 -0.86
CA THR A 40 -8.33 1.25 0.47
C THR A 40 -9.74 0.67 0.63
N GLY A 41 -10.19 0.49 1.86
CA GLY A 41 -11.52 -0.09 2.13
C GLY A 41 -11.56 -1.60 1.85
N ASN A 42 -12.71 -2.08 1.36
CA ASN A 42 -12.87 -3.49 1.01
C ASN A 42 -12.10 -3.85 -0.27
N TYR A 43 -11.38 -4.97 -0.24
CA TYR A 43 -10.53 -5.45 -1.32
C TYR A 43 -11.34 -6.30 -2.30
N LEU A 44 -12.24 -5.66 -3.05
CA LEU A 44 -13.13 -6.25 -4.07
C LEU A 44 -13.99 -7.45 -3.59
N THR A 45 -13.37 -8.60 -3.33
CA THR A 45 -14.00 -9.83 -2.82
C THR A 45 -13.71 -10.12 -1.34
N ARG A 46 -12.85 -9.31 -0.70
CA ARG A 46 -12.43 -9.50 0.70
C ARG A 46 -12.71 -8.26 1.54
N GLN A 47 -13.03 -8.46 2.81
CA GLN A 47 -13.01 -7.37 3.78
C GLN A 47 -11.58 -6.86 3.90
N GLY A 48 -11.41 -5.54 3.89
CA GLY A 48 -10.12 -4.91 3.95
C GLY A 48 -9.98 -3.97 5.13
N ARG A 49 -8.91 -3.18 5.11
CA ARG A 49 -8.65 -2.16 6.14
C ARG A 49 -9.59 -0.97 5.98
N ASN A 50 -9.97 -0.37 7.11
CA ASN A 50 -10.73 0.88 7.09
C ASN A 50 -9.93 1.96 6.33
N SER A 51 -10.58 2.65 5.39
CA SER A 51 -9.93 3.68 4.57
C SER A 51 -9.37 4.83 5.39
N GLY A 52 -10.00 5.20 6.52
CA GLY A 52 -9.50 6.22 7.43
C GLY A 52 -8.16 5.85 8.07
N GLU A 53 -7.93 4.57 8.34
CA GLU A 53 -6.62 4.11 8.84
C GLU A 53 -5.53 4.16 7.78
N ASP A 54 -5.87 3.84 6.53
CA ASP A 54 -4.93 3.99 5.41
C ASP A 54 -4.56 5.46 5.20
N MET A 55 -5.55 6.36 5.23
CA MET A 55 -5.32 7.81 5.12
C MET A 55 -4.46 8.34 6.26
N ARG A 56 -4.69 7.85 7.48
CA ARG A 56 -3.86 8.19 8.65
C ARG A 56 -2.43 7.71 8.48
N LEU A 57 -2.23 6.46 8.06
CA LEU A 57 -0.90 5.89 7.81
C LEU A 57 -0.12 6.72 6.78
N ILE A 58 -0.75 7.04 5.64
CA ILE A 58 -0.12 7.81 4.57
C ILE A 58 0.36 9.17 5.10
N ARG A 59 -0.47 9.86 5.90
CA ARG A 59 -0.11 11.14 6.54
C ARG A 59 1.03 10.98 7.56
N GLU A 60 0.98 9.96 8.41
CA GLU A 60 2.01 9.71 9.43
C GLU A 60 3.39 9.44 8.81
N MET A 61 3.43 8.87 7.60
CA MET A 61 4.66 8.65 6.84
C MET A 61 5.12 9.87 6.02
N GLY A 62 4.39 10.99 6.07
CA GLY A 62 4.70 12.18 5.27
C GLY A 62 4.48 12.01 3.77
N LEU A 63 3.61 11.07 3.37
CA LEU A 63 3.21 10.88 1.97
C LEU A 63 1.93 11.65 1.67
N GLU A 64 1.71 11.93 0.38
CA GLU A 64 0.53 12.63 -0.11
C GLU A 64 -0.41 11.68 -0.87
N VAL A 65 -1.70 11.97 -0.80
CA VAL A 65 -2.73 11.30 -1.62
C VAL A 65 -3.02 12.20 -2.80
N LEU A 66 -2.78 11.70 -4.01
CA LEU A 66 -3.07 12.35 -5.28
C LEU A 66 -4.51 12.10 -5.73
#